data_AF-A0A2E9XJ28-F1
#
_entry.id   AF-A0A2E9XJ28-F1
#
_cell.length_a   1.000
_cell.length_b   1.000
_cell.length_c   1.000
_cell.angle_alpha   90.00
_cell.angle_beta   90.00
_cell.angle_gamma   90.00
#
_symmetry.space_group_name_H-M   'P 1'
#
loop_
_entity.id
_entity.type
_entity.pdbx_description
1 polymer ?
#
loop_
_entity_poly.entity_id
_entity_poly.type
_entity_poly.pdbx_seq_one_letter_code
_entity_poly.pdbx_strand_id
1 'polypeptide(L)'
;MISPKVCLSFFVCARGIDLRFVVFLLKSFFLFLALAIGAIFAVYNDESISVNFVFVHAAHASVGVWLLLFMFVGVLLGILSSSLMVFRYYRMLLRAKKNSGTYNED
;
A
#
# COMPACT_ATOMS: atom_id res chain seq x y z
N MET A 1 -13.78 -19.13 -38.29
CA MET A 1 -14.64 -19.25 -37.10
C MET A 1 -13.76 -19.33 -35.87
N ILE A 2 -13.70 -18.24 -35.10
CA ILE A 2 -12.86 -18.15 -33.89
C ILE A 2 -13.61 -18.84 -32.75
N SER A 3 -12.95 -19.78 -32.07
CA SER A 3 -13.58 -20.60 -31.03
C SER A 3 -14.01 -19.75 -29.82
N PRO A 4 -15.24 -19.93 -29.29
CA PRO A 4 -15.80 -19.09 -28.21
C PRO A 4 -14.99 -19.14 -26.91
N LYS A 5 -14.17 -20.17 -26.70
CA LYS A 5 -13.28 -20.31 -25.54
C LYS A 5 -12.09 -19.34 -25.56
N VAL A 6 -11.62 -18.93 -26.74
CA VAL A 6 -10.48 -18.00 -26.89
C VAL A 6 -10.91 -16.56 -26.62
N CYS A 7 -12.13 -16.19 -27.03
CA CYS A 7 -12.72 -14.87 -26.79
C CYS A 7 -12.96 -14.64 -25.27
N LEU A 8 -13.43 -15.66 -24.55
CA LEU A 8 -13.70 -15.56 -23.11
C LEU A 8 -12.41 -15.37 -22.28
N SER A 9 -11.31 -16.03 -22.68
CA SER A 9 -10.02 -15.92 -21.99
C SER A 9 -9.37 -14.53 -22.15
N PHE A 10 -9.47 -13.94 -23.36
CA PHE A 10 -9.02 -12.57 -23.61
C PHE A 10 -9.86 -11.53 -22.83
N PHE A 11 -11.17 -11.74 -22.73
CA PHE A 11 -12.06 -10.81 -22.02
C PHE A 11 -11.85 -10.82 -20.50
N VAL A 12 -11.51 -11.99 -19.94
CA VAL A 12 -11.17 -12.14 -18.51
C VAL A 12 -9.79 -11.53 -18.21
N CYS A 13 -8.83 -11.67 -19.12
CA CYS A 13 -7.49 -11.08 -18.98
C CYS A 13 -7.53 -9.55 -19.10
N ALA A 14 -8.30 -9.00 -20.05
CA ALA A 14 -8.49 -7.56 -20.21
C ALA A 14 -9.19 -6.93 -18.99
N ARG A 15 -10.29 -7.51 -18.49
CA ARG A 15 -10.97 -7.02 -17.28
C ARG A 15 -10.11 -7.05 -16.02
N GLY A 16 -9.20 -8.02 -15.90
CA GLY A 16 -8.26 -8.10 -14.78
C GLY A 16 -7.19 -7.01 -14.81
N ILE A 17 -6.77 -6.56 -16.00
CA ILE A 17 -5.83 -5.46 -16.19
C ILE A 17 -6.51 -4.11 -15.93
N ASP A 18 -7.75 -3.92 -16.41
CA ASP A 18 -8.52 -2.69 -16.20
C ASP A 18 -8.75 -2.41 -14.71
N LEU A 19 -9.18 -3.41 -13.93
CA LEU A 19 -9.42 -3.23 -12.50
C LEU A 19 -8.12 -2.92 -11.73
N ARG A 20 -7.02 -3.61 -12.05
CA ARG A 20 -5.71 -3.36 -11.42
C ARG A 20 -5.18 -1.97 -11.75
N PHE A 21 -5.36 -1.53 -13.00
CA PHE A 21 -4.97 -0.19 -13.45
C PHE A 21 -5.83 0.90 -12.80
N VAL A 22 -7.15 0.70 -12.72
CA VAL A 22 -8.06 1.62 -12.02
C VAL A 22 -7.72 1.72 -10.53
N VAL A 23 -7.47 0.60 -9.86
CA VAL A 23 -7.04 0.59 -8.45
C VAL A 23 -5.69 1.28 -8.28
N PHE A 24 -4.75 1.09 -9.20
CA PHE A 24 -3.47 1.80 -9.19
C PHE A 24 -3.65 3.31 -9.34
N LEU A 25 -4.45 3.76 -10.31
CA LEU A 25 -4.74 5.17 -10.51
C LEU A 25 -5.44 5.79 -9.31
N LEU A 26 -6.44 5.10 -8.73
CA LEU A 26 -7.14 5.56 -7.54
C LEU A 26 -6.17 5.71 -6.35
N LYS A 27 -5.32 4.70 -6.13
CA LYS A 27 -4.32 4.73 -5.05
C LYS A 27 -3.30 5.85 -5.25
N SER A 28 -2.85 6.05 -6.49
CA SER A 28 -1.95 7.15 -6.87
C SER A 28 -2.62 8.50 -6.61
N PHE A 29 -3.88 8.67 -7.04
CA PHE A 29 -4.66 9.89 -6.83
C PHE A 29 -4.77 10.24 -5.33
N PHE A 30 -5.16 9.29 -4.48
CA PHE A 30 -5.24 9.52 -3.05
C PHE A 30 -3.88 9.86 -2.43
N LEU A 31 -2.80 9.24 -2.91
CA LEU A 31 -1.44 9.55 -2.44
C LEU A 31 -1.04 10.99 -2.79
N PHE A 32 -1.25 11.43 -4.03
CA PHE A 32 -0.98 12.81 -4.44
C PHE A 32 -1.88 13.82 -3.72
N LEU A 33 -3.15 13.47 -3.50
CA LEU A 33 -4.08 14.32 -2.77
C LEU A 33 -3.63 14.51 -1.31
N ALA A 34 -3.24 13.44 -0.63
CA ALA A 34 -2.71 13.51 0.73
C ALA A 34 -1.43 14.35 0.80
N LEU A 35 -0.54 14.20 -0.19
CA LEU A 35 0.71 14.96 -0.27
C LEU A 35 0.46 16.45 -0.54
N ALA A 36 -0.49 16.79 -1.41
CA ALA A 36 -0.89 18.17 -1.67
C ALA A 36 -1.50 18.84 -0.43
N ILE A 37 -2.41 18.14 0.26
CA ILE A 37 -3.01 18.63 1.50
C ILE A 37 -1.92 18.84 2.57
N GLY A 38 -1.01 17.88 2.74
CA GLY A 38 0.10 18.00 3.69
C GLY A 38 1.03 19.17 3.37
N ALA A 39 1.35 19.39 2.09
CA ALA A 39 2.18 20.51 1.65
C ALA A 39 1.51 21.87 1.88
N ILE A 40 0.23 22.02 1.51
CA ILE A 40 -0.56 23.22 1.76
C ILE A 40 -0.63 23.48 3.27
N PHE A 41 -0.92 22.45 4.06
CA PHE A 41 -1.00 22.57 5.50
C PHE A 41 0.33 23.04 6.10
N ALA A 42 1.46 22.53 5.61
CA ALA A 42 2.78 22.96 6.06
C ALA A 42 3.07 24.43 5.72
N VAL A 43 2.72 24.90 4.53
CA VAL A 43 2.95 26.29 4.10
C VAL A 43 2.10 27.29 4.86
N TYR A 44 0.86 26.94 5.23
CA TYR A 44 -0.04 27.87 5.91
C TYR A 44 0.00 27.78 7.44
N ASN A 45 0.64 26.74 8.00
CA ASN A 45 0.69 26.51 9.45
C ASN A 45 2.15 26.38 9.92
N ASP A 46 2.89 27.49 9.77
CA ASP A 46 4.28 27.63 10.22
C ASP A 46 4.43 27.88 11.73
N GLU A 47 3.31 27.97 12.46
CA GLU A 47 3.34 28.16 13.91
C GLU A 47 4.03 26.97 14.61
N SER A 48 5.05 27.28 15.41
CA SER A 48 5.84 26.30 16.11
C SER A 48 5.09 25.75 17.33
N ILE A 49 4.68 24.49 17.28
CA ILE A 49 4.03 23.80 18.40
C ILE A 49 4.97 22.73 18.99
N SER A 50 4.81 22.46 20.28
CA SER A 50 5.38 21.25 20.88
C SER A 50 4.32 20.16 20.90
N VAL A 51 4.64 18.99 20.35
CA VAL A 51 3.76 17.82 20.47
C VAL A 51 4.08 17.15 21.80
N ASN A 52 3.07 17.10 22.67
CA ASN A 52 3.17 16.45 23.96
C ASN A 52 2.77 14.99 23.81
N PHE A 53 3.74 14.08 23.87
CA PHE A 53 3.47 12.66 24.01
C PHE A 53 3.37 12.31 25.51
N VAL A 54 2.63 11.25 25.83
CA VAL A 54 2.41 10.80 27.21
C VAL A 54 3.71 10.58 27.99
N PHE A 55 4.80 10.22 27.30
CA PHE A 55 6.10 9.94 27.91
C PHE A 55 7.25 10.82 27.42
N VAL A 56 7.02 11.67 26.40
CA VAL A 56 8.08 12.43 25.73
C VAL A 56 7.59 13.82 25.36
N HIS A 57 8.31 14.85 25.78
CA HIS A 57 8.14 16.20 25.24
C HIS A 57 8.95 16.33 23.96
N ALA A 58 8.26 16.56 22.85
CA ALA A 58 8.94 16.69 21.58
C ALA A 58 9.37 18.13 21.30
N ALA A 59 10.42 18.26 20.48
CA ALA A 59 11.00 19.55 20.11
C ALA A 59 9.98 20.47 19.44
N HIS A 60 10.18 21.77 19.60
CA HIS A 60 9.37 22.78 18.92
C HIS A 60 9.62 22.69 17.41
N ALA A 61 8.58 22.35 16.67
CA ALA A 61 8.57 22.33 15.21
C ALA A 61 7.21 22.81 14.71
N SER A 62 7.11 23.21 13.44
CA SER A 62 5.82 23.64 12.91
C SER A 62 4.82 22.48 12.89
N VAL A 63 3.53 22.81 12.98
CA VAL A 63 2.45 21.81 12.88
C VAL A 63 2.59 20.99 11.59
N GLY A 64 2.98 21.65 10.50
CA GLY A 64 3.27 21.01 9.22
C GLY A 64 4.33 19.91 9.29
N VAL A 65 5.43 20.16 9.98
CA VAL A 65 6.52 19.17 10.15
C VAL A 65 6.02 17.92 10.88
N TRP A 66 5.27 18.11 11.97
CA TRP A 66 4.67 17.00 12.71
C TRP A 66 3.71 16.19 11.84
N LEU A 67 2.84 16.87 11.10
CA LEU A 67 1.87 16.23 10.20
C LEU A 67 2.57 15.39 9.12
N LEU A 68 3.61 15.95 8.48
CA LEU A 68 4.41 15.25 7.48
C LEU A 68 5.14 14.05 8.06
N LEU A 69 5.70 14.18 9.28
CA LEU A 69 6.38 13.09 9.97
C LEU A 69 5.41 11.92 10.24
N PHE A 70 4.24 12.19 10.83
CA PHE A 70 3.25 11.15 11.10
C PHE A 70 2.70 10.52 9.81
N MET A 71 2.47 11.32 8.77
CA MET A 71 2.07 10.82 7.47
C MET A 71 3.14 9.87 6.90
N PHE A 72 4.41 10.27 6.94
CA PHE A 72 5.52 9.45 6.47
C PHE A 72 5.61 8.12 7.23
N VAL A 73 5.52 8.17 8.56
CA VAL A 73 5.50 6.98 9.42
C VAL A 73 4.30 6.08 9.09
N GLY A 74 3.11 6.66 8.92
CA GLY A 74 1.90 5.93 8.55
C GLY A 74 2.01 5.25 7.18
N VAL A 75 2.60 5.92 6.19
CA VAL A 75 2.86 5.34 4.85
C VAL A 75 3.83 4.16 4.97
N LEU A 76 4.92 4.29 5.72
CA LEU A 76 5.87 3.20 5.96
C LEU A 76 5.18 2.00 6.63
N LEU A 77 4.38 2.23 7.66
CA LEU A 77 3.59 1.19 8.33
C LEU A 77 2.62 0.50 7.36
N GLY A 78 1.95 1.26 6.49
CA GLY A 78 1.06 0.71 5.47
C GLY A 78 1.78 -0.17 4.44
N ILE A 79 2.98 0.23 4.01
CA ILE A 79 3.83 -0.56 3.12
C ILE A 79 4.28 -1.85 3.82
N LEU A 80 4.75 -1.75 5.07
CA LEU A 80 5.17 -2.91 5.86
C LEU A 80 4.01 -3.90 6.09
N SER A 81 2.82 -3.39 6.41
CA SER A 81 1.61 -4.21 6.59
C SER A 81 1.24 -4.97 5.31
N SER A 82 1.30 -4.28 4.17
CA SER A 82 1.05 -4.90 2.86
C SER A 82 2.08 -5.98 2.51
N SER A 83 3.36 -5.70 2.79
CA SER A 83 4.48 -6.61 2.52
C SER A 83 4.40 -7.88 3.37
N LEU A 84 4.05 -7.75 4.65
CA LEU A 84 3.85 -8.89 5.56
C LEU A 84 2.76 -9.83 5.04
N MET A 85 1.69 -9.28 4.48
CA MET A 85 0.60 -10.08 3.92
C MET A 85 1.09 -10.93 2.74
N VAL A 86 1.80 -10.32 1.79
CA VAL A 86 2.40 -11.02 0.63
C VAL A 86 3.39 -12.10 1.08
N PHE A 87 4.24 -11.79 2.06
CA PHE A 87 5.19 -12.76 2.60
C PHE A 87 4.49 -13.96 3.26
N ARG A 88 3.39 -13.74 3.99
CA ARG A 88 2.57 -14.83 4.56
C ARG A 88 2.03 -15.75 3.47
N TYR A 89 1.47 -15.19 2.39
CA TYR A 89 0.99 -15.98 1.25
C TYR A 89 2.12 -16.79 0.61
N TYR A 90 3.29 -16.17 0.40
CA TYR A 90 4.45 -16.86 -0.16
C TYR A 90 4.88 -18.06 0.70
N ARG A 91 4.91 -17.92 2.03
CA ARG A 91 5.22 -19.04 2.94
C ARG A 91 4.19 -20.16 2.88
N MET A 92 2.90 -19.86 2.72
CA MET A 92 1.86 -20.88 2.57
C MET A 92 2.03 -21.65 1.25
N LEU A 93 2.36 -20.96 0.16
CA LEU A 93 2.65 -21.60 -1.14
C LEU A 93 3.85 -22.53 -1.09
N LEU A 94 4.94 -22.12 -0.43
CA LEU A 94 6.13 -22.96 -0.27
C LEU A 94 5.83 -24.24 0.53
N ARG A 95 5.00 -24.15 1.57
CA ARG A 95 4.57 -25.32 2.37
C ARG A 95 3.69 -26.26 1.56
N ALA A 96 2.74 -25.72 0.80
CA ALA A 96 1.88 -26.53 -0.07
C ALA A 96 2.68 -27.27 -1.14
N LYS A 97 3.66 -26.59 -1.78
CA LYS A 97 4.54 -27.19 -2.78
C LYS A 97 5.39 -28.33 -2.20
N LYS A 98 5.89 -28.18 -0.96
CA LYS A 98 6.64 -29.25 -0.27
C LYS A 98 5.79 -30.50 -0.10
N ASN A 99 4.54 -30.37 0.32
CA ASN A 99 3.64 -31.51 0.58
C ASN A 99 3.14 -32.18 -0.71
N SER A 100 2.94 -31.43 -1.80
CA SER A 100 2.58 -32.01 -3.09
C SER A 100 3.72 -32.77 -3.77
N GLY A 101 4.98 -32.41 -3.47
CA GLY A 101 6.16 -33.13 -3.98
C GLY A 101 6.34 -34.50 -3.33
N THR A 102 5.92 -34.67 -2.08
CA THR A 102 6.05 -35.92 -1.30
C THR A 102 5.04 -36.99 -1.68
N TYR A 103 4.03 -36.69 -2.51
CA TYR A 103 2.98 -37.62 -2.95
C TYR A 103 3.26 -38.29 -4.32
N ASN A 104 4.48 -38.12 -4.88
CA ASN A 104 4.86 -38.70 -6.18
C ASN A 104 5.93 -39.80 -6.07
N GLU A 105 6.26 -40.28 -4.86
CA GLU A 105 7.29 -41.32 -4.65
C GLU A 105 6.75 -42.64 -4.05
N ASP A 106 5.42 -42.85 -4.10
CA ASP A 106 4.77 -44.09 -3.63
C ASP A 106 4.21 -44.92 -4.80
#